data_AF-A0A1V5CND0-F1
#
_entry.id   AF-A0A1V5CND0-F1
#
_cell.length_a   1.000
_cell.length_b   1.000
_cell.length_c   1.000
_cell.angle_alpha   90.00
_cell.angle_beta   90.00
_cell.angle_gamma   90.00
#
_symmetry.space_group_name_H-M   'P 1'
#
loop_
_entity.id
_entity.type
_entity.pdbx_description
1 polymer ?
#
loop_
_entity_poly.entity_id
_entity_poly.type
_entity_poly.pdbx_seq_one_letter_code
_entity_poly.pdbx_strand_id
1 'polypeptide(L)'
;MATLTIRFPDVLKDKMKVCADEMGLSLNSFVMVAIDAYLRGRAPEKVNDVKESLKPESFPQVAAKNPDRPIPKVGRNDPCPCGSGKKYKKCHGA
;
A
#
# COMPACT_ATOMS: atom_id res chain seq x y z
N MET A 1 -14.82 15.73 -22.46
CA MET A 1 -13.74 15.09 -21.69
C MET A 1 -14.16 15.05 -20.24
N ALA A 2 -14.14 13.89 -19.59
CA ALA A 2 -14.46 13.80 -18.17
C ALA A 2 -13.23 14.23 -17.35
N THR A 3 -13.41 15.16 -16.41
CA THR A 3 -12.35 15.62 -15.51
C THR A 3 -12.55 14.94 -14.16
N LEU A 4 -11.56 14.18 -13.70
CA LEU A 4 -11.56 13.52 -12.41
C LEU A 4 -10.50 14.15 -11.51
N THR A 5 -10.90 14.59 -10.31
CA THR A 5 -9.99 15.18 -9.32
C THR A 5 -9.68 14.15 -8.24
N ILE A 6 -8.42 13.71 -8.16
CA ILE A 6 -7.94 12.75 -7.16
C ILE A 6 -6.96 13.47 -6.23
N ARG A 7 -7.15 13.34 -4.91
CA ARG A 7 -6.19 13.82 -3.91
C ARG A 7 -5.26 12.70 -3.50
N PHE A 8 -3.96 12.94 -3.63
CA PHE A 8 -2.92 12.02 -3.19
C PHE A 8 -2.23 12.57 -1.93
N PRO A 9 -1.79 11.71 -1.00
CA PRO A 9 -0.88 12.11 0.08
C PRO A 9 0.38 12.76 -0.50
N ASP A 10 0.92 13.78 0.17
CA ASP A 10 2.06 14.56 -0.35
C ASP A 10 3.28 13.68 -0.65
N VAL A 11 3.61 12.78 0.28
CA VAL A 11 4.70 11.80 0.11
C VAL A 11 4.54 10.94 -1.15
N LEU A 12 3.31 10.58 -1.51
CA LEU A 12 3.03 9.77 -2.70
C LEU A 12 3.10 10.63 -3.96
N LYS A 13 2.57 11.84 -3.90
CA LYS A 13 2.59 12.79 -5.01
C LYS A 13 4.01 13.15 -5.42
N ASP A 14 4.91 13.34 -4.45
CA ASP A 14 6.31 13.66 -4.72
C ASP A 14 7.05 12.49 -5.38
N LYS A 15 6.81 11.26 -4.90
CA LYS A 15 7.34 10.05 -5.56
C LYS A 15 6.84 9.91 -7.00
N MET A 16 5.54 10.12 -7.22
CA MET A 16 4.96 10.04 -8.56
C MET A 16 5.51 11.12 -9.50
N LYS A 17 5.77 12.33 -9.00
CA LYS A 17 6.41 13.39 -9.79
C LYS A 17 7.82 13.02 -10.20
N VAL A 18 8.65 12.57 -9.26
CA VAL A 18 10.04 12.14 -9.57
C VAL A 18 10.04 11.04 -10.62
N CYS A 19 9.20 10.00 -10.45
CA CYS A 19 9.09 8.94 -11.46
C CYS A 19 8.56 9.46 -12.81
N ALA A 20 7.58 10.37 -12.80
CA ALA A 20 7.05 10.95 -14.03
C ALA A 20 8.13 11.76 -14.78
N ASP A 21 8.93 12.54 -14.06
CA ASP A 21 10.03 13.33 -14.61
C ASP A 21 11.13 12.42 -15.19
N GLU A 22 11.49 11.32 -14.51
CA GLU A 22 12.43 10.31 -15.02
C GLU A 22 11.95 9.65 -16.31
N MET A 23 10.63 9.46 -16.46
CA MET A 23 10.01 8.92 -17.68
C MET A 23 9.71 10.00 -18.74
N GLY A 24 9.99 11.27 -18.47
CA GLY A 24 9.68 12.39 -19.36
C GLY A 24 8.17 12.59 -19.60
N LEU A 25 7.34 12.17 -18.64
CA LEU A 25 5.88 12.24 -18.70
C LEU A 25 5.35 13.35 -17.80
N SER A 26 4.22 13.95 -18.18
CA SER A 26 3.47 14.78 -17.23
C SER A 26 2.89 13.91 -16.11
N LEU A 27 2.72 14.47 -14.91
CA LEU A 27 2.11 13.76 -13.77
C LEU A 27 0.74 13.14 -14.14
N ASN A 28 -0.07 13.86 -14.91
CA ASN A 28 -1.38 13.36 -15.35
C ASN A 28 -1.24 12.18 -16.32
N SER A 29 -0.33 12.28 -17.29
CA SER A 29 -0.02 11.20 -18.22
C SER A 29 0.48 9.97 -17.48
N PHE A 30 1.36 10.16 -16.49
CA PHE A 30 1.88 9.10 -15.65
C PHE A 30 0.78 8.40 -14.84
N VAL A 31 -0.11 9.17 -14.20
CA VAL A 31 -1.25 8.62 -13.46
C VAL A 31 -2.19 7.83 -14.37
N MET A 32 -2.47 8.31 -15.58
CA MET A 32 -3.32 7.59 -16.54
C MET A 32 -2.69 6.28 -17.01
N VAL A 33 -1.37 6.27 -17.29
CA VAL A 33 -0.63 5.05 -17.64
C VAL A 33 -0.62 4.06 -16.47
N ALA A 34 -0.46 4.53 -15.23
CA ALA A 34 -0.50 3.68 -14.05
C ALA A 34 -1.88 3.05 -13.83
N ILE A 35 -2.97 3.80 -14.05
CA ILE A 35 -4.35 3.28 -13.97
C ILE A 35 -4.59 2.25 -15.07
N ASP A 36 -4.20 2.53 -16.31
CA ASP A 36 -4.35 1.60 -17.43
C ASP A 36 -3.55 0.31 -17.20
N ALA A 37 -2.32 0.40 -16.71
CA ALA A 37 -1.48 -0.75 -16.35
C ALA A 37 -2.13 -1.61 -15.25
N TYR A 38 -2.66 -0.98 -14.19
CA TYR A 38 -3.38 -1.66 -13.12
C TYR A 38 -4.64 -2.37 -13.64
N LEU A 39 -5.44 -1.70 -14.47
CA LEU A 39 -6.66 -2.27 -15.05
C LEU A 39 -6.40 -3.41 -16.02
N ARG A 40 -5.30 -3.34 -16.78
CA ARG A 40 -4.88 -4.42 -17.69
C ARG A 40 -4.23 -5.61 -16.97
N GLY A 41 -4.12 -5.56 -15.64
CA GLY A 41 -3.41 -6.59 -14.86
C GLY A 41 -1.92 -6.64 -15.16
N ARG A 42 -1.39 -5.62 -15.86
CA ARG A 42 0.03 -5.46 -16.14
C ARG A 42 0.60 -4.68 -14.96
N ALA A 43 0.81 -5.36 -13.84
CA ALA A 43 1.60 -4.77 -12.77
C ALA A 43 2.94 -4.32 -13.38
N PRO A 44 3.45 -3.11 -13.08
CA PRO A 44 4.82 -2.78 -13.45
C PRO A 44 5.70 -3.86 -12.83
N GLU A 45 6.33 -4.69 -13.68
CA GLU A 45 7.42 -5.53 -13.23
C GLU A 45 8.41 -4.58 -12.58
N LYS A 46 8.68 -4.89 -11.31
CA LYS A 46 9.41 -4.06 -10.37
C LYS A 46 10.69 -3.55 -11.06
N VAL A 47 10.82 -2.24 -11.25
CA VAL A 47 12.11 -1.61 -11.52
C VAL A 47 12.94 -1.71 -10.24
N ASN A 48 13.52 -2.88 -10.05
CA ASN A 48 14.25 -3.32 -8.86
C ASN A 48 15.77 -3.26 -9.08
N ASP A 49 16.27 -2.48 -10.04
CA ASP A 49 17.70 -2.41 -10.36
C ASP A 49 18.34 -1.03 -10.11
N VAL A 50 17.82 -0.27 -9.14
CA VAL A 50 18.63 0.72 -8.40
C VAL A 50 18.46 0.48 -6.89
N LYS A 51 19.15 -0.57 -6.43
CA LYS A 51 19.75 -0.78 -5.09
C LYS A 51 20.03 0.57 -4.39
N GLU A 52 19.52 0.94 -3.22
CA GLU A 52 19.66 0.35 -1.88
C GLU A 52 18.70 1.18 -0.98
N SER A 53 17.56 0.70 -0.52
CA SER A 53 17.41 -0.03 0.75
C SER A 53 15.92 -0.03 1.05
N LEU A 54 15.31 -1.22 1.22
CA LEU A 54 14.04 -1.54 1.90
C LEU A 54 13.41 -2.76 1.20
N LYS A 55 13.78 -3.95 1.70
CA LYS A 55 13.22 -5.26 1.34
C LYS A 55 11.69 -5.30 1.49
N PRO A 56 10.96 -5.88 0.52
CA PRO A 56 9.63 -6.45 0.77
C PRO A 56 9.69 -7.98 0.65
N GLU A 57 9.62 -8.68 1.78
CA GLU A 57 9.35 -10.12 1.79
C GLU A 57 7.84 -10.38 1.93
N SER A 58 7.26 -10.77 0.80
CA SER A 58 6.20 -11.76 0.59
C SER A 58 5.12 -11.99 1.64
N PHE A 59 3.86 -11.84 1.22
CA PHE A 59 2.85 -12.90 1.45
C PHE A 59 1.99 -13.14 0.19
N PRO A 60 1.73 -14.41 -0.18
CA PRO A 60 0.93 -14.79 -1.34
C PRO A 60 -0.57 -14.69 -1.04
N GLN A 61 -1.34 -14.08 -1.94
CA GLN A 61 -2.80 -14.02 -1.86
C GLN A 61 -3.42 -15.13 -2.70
N VAL A 62 -4.13 -16.07 -2.06
CA VAL A 62 -4.99 -17.04 -2.74
C VAL A 62 -6.40 -17.01 -2.13
N ALA A 63 -7.32 -16.53 -2.95
CA ALA A 63 -8.75 -16.82 -3.08
C ALA A 63 -9.60 -17.20 -1.84
N ALA A 64 -10.51 -16.27 -1.51
CA ALA A 64 -11.95 -16.46 -1.21
C ALA A 64 -12.41 -17.41 -0.07
N LYS A 65 -13.17 -16.86 0.92
CA LYS A 65 -14.60 -17.17 1.24
C LYS A 65 -15.00 -16.81 2.71
N ASN A 66 -16.16 -16.16 2.81
CA ASN A 66 -17.11 -15.93 3.93
C ASN A 66 -16.92 -14.73 4.90
N PRO A 67 -17.96 -13.87 5.07
CA PRO A 67 -17.95 -12.71 5.97
C PRO A 67 -18.37 -13.00 7.42
N ASP A 68 -18.61 -14.26 7.80
CA ASP A 68 -19.04 -14.65 9.16
C ASP A 68 -17.88 -15.15 10.03
N ARG A 69 -16.79 -14.39 10.14
CA ARG A 69 -15.79 -14.63 11.19
C ARG A 69 -15.78 -13.43 12.12
N PRO A 70 -16.09 -13.60 13.43
CA PRO A 70 -15.90 -12.52 14.37
C PRO A 70 -14.40 -12.21 14.39
N ILE A 71 -14.03 -11.01 13.96
CA ILE A 71 -12.68 -10.48 14.18
C ILE A 71 -12.43 -10.64 15.68
N PRO A 72 -11.39 -11.39 16.12
CA PRO A 72 -11.17 -11.63 17.54
C PRO A 72 -10.93 -10.28 18.21
N LYS A 73 -11.89 -9.84 19.02
CA LYS A 73 -11.75 -8.63 19.83
C LYS A 73 -10.64 -8.92 20.83
N VAL A 74 -9.46 -8.38 20.59
CA VAL A 74 -8.32 -8.50 21.52
C VAL A 74 -8.77 -7.97 22.87
N GLY A 75 -8.78 -8.85 23.88
CA GLY A 75 -9.18 -8.48 25.22
C GLY A 75 -8.21 -7.47 25.80
N ARG A 76 -8.71 -6.55 26.63
CA ARG A 76 -7.90 -5.47 27.23
C ARG A 76 -6.67 -6.00 28.01
N ASN A 77 -6.71 -7.24 28.50
CA ASN A 77 -5.61 -7.88 29.24
C ASN A 77 -4.75 -8.85 28.40
N ASP A 78 -5.09 -9.14 27.15
CA ASP A 78 -4.35 -10.06 26.28
C ASP A 78 -2.99 -9.49 25.82
N PRO A 79 -2.03 -10.33 25.39
CA PRO A 79 -0.79 -9.84 24.80
C PRO A 79 -1.08 -8.97 23.57
N CYS A 80 -0.35 -7.86 23.45
CA CYS A 80 -0.59 -6.89 22.40
C CYS A 80 -0.14 -7.44 21.02
N PRO A 81 -0.97 -7.35 19.97
CA PRO A 81 -0.66 -7.93 18.65
C PRO A 81 0.47 -7.22 17.91
N CYS A 82 0.99 -6.10 18.44
CA CYS A 82 2.19 -5.43 17.92
C CYS A 82 3.50 -6.15 18.30
N GLY A 83 3.44 -7.25 19.08
CA GLY A 83 4.63 -8.03 19.44
C GLY A 83 5.48 -7.43 20.58
N SER A 84 4.96 -6.44 21.32
CA SER A 84 5.72 -5.76 22.39
C SER A 84 5.89 -6.58 23.68
N GLY A 85 5.26 -7.75 23.78
CA GLY A 85 5.23 -8.59 24.99
C GLY A 85 4.39 -8.01 26.15
N LYS A 86 3.81 -6.82 25.99
CA LYS A 86 2.97 -6.15 27.00
C LYS A 86 1.49 -6.49 26.78
N LYS A 87 0.69 -6.41 27.85
CA LYS A 87 -0.78 -6.52 27.76
C LYS A 87 -1.35 -5.36 26.93
N TYR A 88 -2.41 -5.61 26.17
CA TYR A 88 -3.03 -4.67 25.22
C TYR A 88 -3.33 -3.32 25.86
N LYS A 89 -3.94 -3.29 27.06
CA LYS A 89 -4.20 -2.05 27.83
C LYS A 89 -2.99 -1.22 28.18
N LYS A 90 -1.80 -1.83 28.25
CA LYS A 90 -0.54 -1.16 28.59
C LYS A 90 0.24 -0.78 27.34
N CYS A 91 -0.32 -0.99 26.15
CA CYS A 91 0.35 -0.73 24.88
C CYS A 91 -0.52 0.10 23.93
N HIS A 92 -1.60 -0.46 23.39
CA HIS A 92 -2.49 0.19 22.41
C HIS A 92 -3.93 0.38 22.91
N GLY A 93 -4.24 -0.04 24.14
CA GLY A 93 -5.56 0.07 24.76
C GLY A 93 -5.68 1.18 25.80
N ALA A 94 -4.94 2.29 25.60
CA ALA A 94 -5.04 3.51 26.39
C ALA A 94 -6.35 4.24 26.08
#